data_AF-A0A3P6S4S4-F1
#
_entry.id   AF-A0A3P6S4S4-F1
#
_cell.length_a   1.000
_cell.length_b   1.000
_cell.length_c   1.000
_cell.angle_alpha   90.00
_cell.angle_beta   90.00
_cell.angle_gamma   90.00
#
_symmetry.space_group_name_H-M   'P 1'
#
loop_
_entity.id
_entity.type
_entity.pdbx_description
1 polymer ?
#
loop_
_entity_poly.entity_id
_entity_poly.type
_entity_poly.pdbx_seq_one_letter_code
_entity_poly.pdbx_strand_id
1 'polypeptide(L)'
;VFGKEGDFITAPELTQLFGELIGVWCYHELANTGHTGPWQLVECGPGTGQLMNDLLSVMENFQIMWHIGLQEKNLSVHLVETSDALIKKQEEFLCDRPSSSASNGKEPHVKSNTTKSGFPIFWYKTIEDVPETVGV
;
A
#
# COMPACT_ATOMS: atom_id res chain seq x y z
N VAL A 1 -13.67 3.27 -19.92
CA VAL A 1 -12.81 4.33 -20.50
C VAL A 1 -13.08 5.59 -19.70
N PHE A 2 -12.08 6.04 -18.94
CA PHE A 2 -12.07 7.37 -18.30
C PHE A 2 -12.10 8.44 -19.41
N GLY A 3 -12.70 9.61 -19.12
CA GLY A 3 -13.23 10.58 -20.10
C GLY A 3 -12.33 11.00 -21.28
N LYS A 4 -12.93 11.68 -22.27
CA LYS A 4 -12.31 11.99 -23.59
C LYS A 4 -10.94 12.71 -23.56
N GLU A 5 -10.57 13.33 -22.44
CA GLU A 5 -9.24 13.96 -22.21
C GLU A 5 -8.56 13.50 -20.90
N GLY A 6 -9.11 12.53 -20.18
CA GLY A 6 -8.40 11.80 -19.12
C GLY A 6 -8.06 12.52 -17.80
N ASP A 7 -8.23 13.83 -17.67
CA ASP A 7 -7.80 14.58 -16.47
C ASP A 7 -8.77 14.45 -15.27
N PHE A 8 -8.57 13.40 -14.48
CA PHE A 8 -8.94 13.42 -13.06
C PHE A 8 -7.66 13.59 -12.26
N ILE A 9 -7.17 14.82 -12.16
CA ILE A 9 -6.06 15.10 -11.25
C ILE A 9 -6.61 15.01 -9.82
N THR A 10 -6.16 14.00 -9.09
CA THR A 10 -6.49 13.81 -7.67
C THR A 10 -5.48 14.50 -6.76
N ALA A 11 -5.81 14.73 -5.48
CA ALA A 11 -4.92 15.43 -4.55
C ALA A 11 -3.49 14.82 -4.43
N PRO A 12 -3.32 13.48 -4.41
CA PRO A 12 -1.99 12.86 -4.47
C PRO A 12 -1.22 13.19 -5.75
N GLU A 13 -1.91 13.39 -6.87
CA GLU A 13 -1.30 13.67 -8.18
C GLU A 13 -0.95 15.16 -8.35
N LEU A 14 -1.50 16.05 -7.51
CA LEU A 14 -1.13 17.48 -7.50
C LEU A 14 0.20 17.71 -6.80
N THR A 15 0.39 17.10 -5.62
CA THR A 15 1.59 17.30 -4.80
C THR A 15 1.89 16.07 -3.94
N GLN A 16 3.15 15.64 -3.96
CA GLN A 16 3.70 14.63 -3.06
C GLN A 16 3.46 14.95 -1.57
N LEU A 17 3.45 16.25 -1.22
CA LEU A 17 3.20 16.71 0.16
C LEU A 17 1.88 16.20 0.73
N PHE A 18 0.85 15.99 -0.10
CA PHE A 18 -0.41 15.44 0.38
C PHE A 18 -0.21 14.02 0.92
N GLY A 19 0.42 13.15 0.13
CA GLY A 19 0.69 11.77 0.54
C GLY A 19 1.65 11.68 1.72
N GLU A 20 2.68 12.53 1.75
CA GLU A 20 3.63 12.57 2.86
C GLU A 20 2.98 12.97 4.19
N LEU A 21 2.09 13.97 4.17
CA LEU A 21 1.36 14.39 5.37
C LEU A 21 0.42 13.31 5.89
N ILE A 22 -0.24 12.56 5.00
CA ILE A 22 -1.02 11.38 5.38
C ILE A 22 -0.10 10.31 5.98
N GLY A 23 1.10 10.09 5.42
CA GLY A 23 2.10 9.19 5.98
C GLY A 23 2.53 9.54 7.39
N VAL A 24 2.83 10.81 7.64
CA VAL A 24 3.17 11.31 8.98
C VAL A 24 2.00 11.12 9.94
N TRP A 25 0.78 11.41 9.50
CA TRP A 25 -0.41 11.19 10.32
C TRP A 25 -0.61 9.72 10.68
N CYS A 26 -0.52 8.79 9.71
CA CYS A 26 -0.64 7.35 9.96
C CYS A 26 0.40 6.86 10.97
N TYR A 27 1.66 7.29 10.82
CA TYR A 27 2.73 6.93 11.75
C TYR A 27 2.46 7.46 13.17
N HIS A 28 2.05 8.73 13.28
CA HIS A 28 1.73 9.36 14.56
C HIS A 28 0.56 8.68 15.27
N GLU A 29 -0.53 8.38 14.55
CA GLU A 29 -1.67 7.69 15.13
C GLU A 29 -1.33 6.28 15.58
N LEU A 30 -0.57 5.53 14.78
CA LEU A 30 -0.08 4.21 15.18
C LEU A 30 0.72 4.30 16.48
N ALA A 31 1.65 5.25 16.58
CA ALA A 31 2.43 5.47 17.79
C ALA A 31 1.56 5.80 19.01
N ASN A 32 0.50 6.61 18.83
CA ASN A 32 -0.43 6.97 19.90
C ASN A 32 -1.27 5.79 20.41
N THR A 33 -1.49 4.76 19.59
CA THR A 33 -2.13 3.52 20.07
C THR A 33 -1.23 2.70 21.01
N GLY A 34 0.09 2.93 20.98
CA GLY A 34 1.08 2.09 21.65
C GLY A 34 1.28 0.71 21.01
N HIS A 35 0.69 0.47 19.82
CA HIS A 35 0.84 -0.80 19.10
C HIS A 35 2.27 -0.98 18.59
N THR A 36 2.86 -2.14 18.90
CA THR A 36 4.23 -2.50 18.49
C THR A 36 4.29 -3.76 17.64
N GLY A 37 3.14 -4.40 17.39
CA GLY A 37 3.03 -5.62 16.60
C GLY A 37 2.91 -5.36 15.10
N PRO A 38 2.73 -6.43 14.31
CA PRO A 38 2.38 -6.32 12.90
C PRO A 38 1.09 -5.52 12.69
N TRP A 39 1.01 -4.78 11.60
CA TRP A 39 -0.10 -3.94 11.19
C TRP A 39 -0.19 -3.89 9.65
N GLN A 40 -1.37 -3.49 9.18
CA GLN A 40 -1.69 -3.42 7.75
C GLN A 40 -1.99 -1.97 7.38
N LEU A 41 -1.46 -1.54 6.23
CA LEU A 41 -1.88 -0.31 5.58
C LEU A 41 -2.79 -0.68 4.40
N VAL A 42 -4.07 -0.33 4.51
CA VAL A 42 -5.10 -0.70 3.55
C VAL A 42 -5.57 0.53 2.77
N GLU A 43 -5.54 0.47 1.43
CA GLU A 43 -6.06 1.53 0.56
C GLU A 43 -7.14 0.98 -0.39
N CYS A 44 -8.32 1.59 -0.34
CA CYS A 44 -9.46 1.24 -1.18
C CYS A 44 -9.52 2.16 -2.39
N GLY A 45 -9.37 1.59 -3.59
CA GLY A 45 -9.30 2.36 -4.84
C GLY A 45 -8.04 3.21 -4.95
N PRO A 46 -6.84 2.60 -4.95
CA PRO A 46 -5.55 3.34 -4.95
C PRO A 46 -5.23 4.09 -6.23
N GLY A 47 -6.06 3.97 -7.28
CA GLY A 47 -5.87 4.68 -8.54
C GLY A 47 -4.55 4.32 -9.21
N THR A 48 -3.65 5.29 -9.33
CA THR A 48 -2.30 5.09 -9.89
C THR A 48 -1.31 4.46 -8.89
N GLY A 49 -1.64 4.44 -7.60
CA GLY A 49 -0.73 4.03 -6.52
C GLY A 49 0.13 5.17 -5.97
N GLN A 50 -0.07 6.41 -6.40
CA GLN A 50 0.72 7.58 -5.97
C GLN A 50 0.65 7.80 -4.45
N LEU A 51 -0.55 7.78 -3.88
CA LEU A 51 -0.73 7.97 -2.44
C LEU A 51 0.03 6.92 -1.63
N MET A 52 -0.11 5.64 -1.99
CA MET A 52 0.65 4.56 -1.36
C MET A 52 2.16 4.77 -1.49
N ASN A 53 2.66 5.15 -2.66
CA ASN A 53 4.09 5.39 -2.88
C ASN A 53 4.65 6.46 -1.92
N ASP A 54 3.92 7.57 -1.77
CA ASP A 54 4.33 8.68 -0.90
C ASP A 54 4.28 8.26 0.58
N LEU A 55 3.24 7.52 0.98
CA LEU A 55 3.11 6.93 2.31
C LEU A 55 4.29 6.00 2.64
N LEU A 56 4.64 5.08 1.74
CA LEU A 56 5.73 4.14 1.96
C LEU A 56 7.10 4.83 2.04
N SER A 57 7.30 5.90 1.26
CA SER A 57 8.52 6.72 1.35
C SER A 57 8.67 7.35 2.74
N VAL A 58 7.56 7.79 3.36
CA VAL A 58 7.56 8.29 4.74
C VAL A 58 7.83 7.17 5.74
N MET A 59 7.21 6.00 5.57
CA MET A 59 7.41 4.85 6.47
C MET A 59 8.85 4.36 6.47
N GLU A 60 9.49 4.28 5.29
CA GLU A 60 10.91 3.92 5.14
C GLU A 60 11.81 4.90 5.90
N ASN A 61 11.57 6.20 5.77
CA ASN A 61 12.33 7.22 6.49
C ASN A 61 12.19 7.11 8.01
N PHE A 62 10.99 6.81 8.53
CA PHE A 62 10.79 6.62 9.96
C PHE A 62 11.44 5.33 10.49
N GLN A 63 11.43 4.25 9.71
CA GLN A 63 12.15 3.02 10.07
C GLN A 63 13.65 3.25 10.21
N ILE A 64 14.25 4.01 9.29
CA ILE A 64 15.67 4.35 9.33
C ILE A 64 16.00 5.25 10.54
N MET A 65 15.11 6.17 10.90
CA MET A 65 15.37 7.20 11.91
C MET A 65 15.13 6.75 13.35
N TRP A 66 14.30 5.71 13.58
CA TRP A 66 13.80 5.36 14.91
C TRP A 66 14.36 4.00 15.38
N HIS A 67 15.41 4.03 16.21
CA HIS A 67 15.96 2.89 16.96
C HIS A 67 14.99 2.37 18.06
N ILE A 68 13.68 2.49 17.85
CA ILE A 68 12.67 2.24 18.88
C ILE A 68 11.71 1.19 18.34
N GLY A 69 12.09 -0.07 18.53
CA GLY A 69 11.19 -1.23 18.64
C GLY A 69 10.31 -1.62 17.45
N LEU A 70 10.10 -0.76 16.45
CA LEU A 70 9.37 -1.06 15.22
C LEU A 70 10.33 -1.83 14.33
N GLN A 71 10.40 -3.14 14.55
CA GLN A 71 11.18 -4.01 13.67
C GLN A 71 10.69 -3.85 12.23
N GLU A 72 11.65 -3.87 11.30
CA GLU A 72 11.52 -3.58 9.86
C GLU A 72 10.47 -4.43 9.09
N LYS A 73 9.71 -5.30 9.77
CA LYS A 73 8.82 -6.31 9.18
C LYS A 73 7.40 -6.29 9.71
N ASN A 74 7.00 -5.25 10.44
CA ASN A 74 5.65 -5.17 11.01
C ASN A 74 4.62 -4.52 10.08
N LEU A 75 4.99 -4.03 8.89
CA LEU A 75 4.06 -3.39 7.95
C LEU A 75 3.82 -4.29 6.72
N SER A 76 2.56 -4.45 6.35
CA SER A 76 2.12 -5.00 5.06
C SER A 76 1.12 -4.08 4.37
N VAL A 77 1.18 -4.02 3.03
CA VAL A 77 0.35 -3.15 2.19
C VAL A 77 -0.77 -3.98 1.54
N HIS A 78 -2.00 -3.49 1.63
CA HIS A 78 -3.17 -4.16 1.08
C HIS A 78 -3.96 -3.19 0.21
N LEU A 79 -4.04 -3.48 -1.09
CA LEU A 79 -4.69 -2.64 -2.08
C LEU A 79 -6.00 -3.29 -2.56
N VAL A 80 -7.13 -2.61 -2.36
CA VAL A 80 -8.42 -3.08 -2.87
C VAL A 80 -8.71 -2.39 -4.20
N GLU A 81 -8.59 -3.13 -5.30
CA GLU A 81 -8.74 -2.62 -6.66
C GLU A 81 -9.49 -3.60 -7.56
N THR A 82 -10.58 -3.13 -8.17
CA THR A 82 -11.43 -3.98 -9.03
C THR A 82 -10.87 -4.10 -10.45
N SER A 83 -10.14 -3.09 -10.94
CA SER A 83 -9.65 -2.98 -12.32
C SER A 83 -8.29 -3.66 -12.50
N ASP A 84 -8.24 -4.74 -13.31
CA ASP A 84 -6.98 -5.42 -13.66
C ASP A 84 -5.96 -4.50 -14.33
N ALA A 85 -6.45 -3.53 -15.12
CA ALA A 85 -5.60 -2.54 -15.77
C ALA A 85 -4.93 -1.60 -14.75
N LEU A 86 -5.64 -1.21 -13.69
CA LEU A 86 -5.07 -0.39 -12.62
C LEU A 86 -4.14 -1.20 -11.72
N ILE A 87 -4.50 -2.46 -11.39
CA ILE A 87 -3.60 -3.38 -10.66
C ILE A 87 -2.26 -3.49 -11.39
N LYS A 88 -2.27 -3.67 -12.71
CA LYS A 88 -1.04 -3.74 -13.50
C LYS A 88 -0.22 -2.44 -13.42
N LYS A 89 -0.85 -1.28 -13.53
CA LYS A 89 -0.16 0.01 -13.39
C LYS A 89 0.45 0.19 -12.01
N GLN A 90 -0.29 -0.16 -10.96
CA GLN A 90 0.17 -0.08 -9.57
C GLN A 90 1.35 -1.02 -9.32
N GLU A 91 1.30 -2.24 -9.84
CA GLU A 91 2.41 -3.20 -9.80
C GLU A 91 3.68 -2.62 -10.45
N GLU A 92 3.57 -2.12 -11.67
CA GLU A 92 4.69 -1.52 -12.41
C GLU A 92 5.25 -0.28 -11.69
N PHE A 93 4.39 0.44 -10.97
CA PHE A 93 4.76 1.65 -10.25
C PHE A 93 5.39 1.38 -8.88
N LEU A 94 4.83 0.44 -8.11
CA LEU A 94 5.19 0.19 -6.71
C LEU A 94 6.22 -0.92 -6.51
N CYS A 95 6.46 -1.78 -7.52
CA CYS A 95 7.33 -2.95 -7.41
C CYS A 95 8.41 -2.97 -8.49
N ASP A 96 9.57 -3.58 -8.20
CA ASP A 96 10.67 -3.74 -9.18
C ASP A 96 10.62 -5.06 -9.96
N ARG A 97 9.76 -6.00 -9.54
CA ARG A 97 9.65 -7.35 -10.10
C ARG A 97 8.19 -7.66 -10.43
N PRO A 98 7.92 -8.57 -11.38
CA PRO A 98 6.57 -9.07 -11.60
C PRO A 98 6.00 -9.74 -10.36
N SER A 99 4.73 -9.51 -10.09
CA SER A 99 3.98 -10.06 -8.97
C SER A 99 3.65 -11.51 -9.19
N SER A 100 3.57 -12.26 -8.10
CA SER A 100 2.97 -13.59 -8.12
C SER A 100 1.46 -13.45 -8.21
N SER A 101 0.83 -14.21 -9.10
CA SER A 101 -0.63 -14.32 -9.16
C SER A 101 -1.09 -15.45 -8.28
N ALA A 102 -2.21 -15.28 -7.59
CA ALA A 102 -2.76 -16.33 -6.74
C ALA A 102 -3.03 -17.60 -7.55
N SER A 103 -2.49 -18.72 -7.07
CA SER A 103 -2.66 -20.00 -7.75
C SER A 103 -3.96 -20.67 -7.30
N ASN A 104 -4.81 -21.05 -8.26
CA ASN A 104 -6.01 -21.87 -8.06
C ASN A 104 -7.07 -21.34 -7.08
N GLY A 105 -7.16 -20.02 -6.85
CA GLY A 105 -8.23 -19.39 -6.06
C GLY A 105 -8.26 -19.77 -4.57
N LYS A 106 -7.16 -20.32 -4.04
CA LYS A 106 -7.03 -20.63 -2.61
C LYS A 106 -6.65 -19.42 -1.76
N GLU A 107 -6.02 -18.43 -2.38
CA GLU A 107 -5.59 -17.21 -1.72
C GLU A 107 -6.63 -16.10 -1.96
N PRO A 108 -6.93 -15.28 -0.94
CA PRO A 108 -7.92 -14.21 -1.07
C PRO A 108 -7.42 -13.01 -1.88
N HIS A 109 -6.10 -12.83 -1.98
CA HIS A 109 -5.50 -11.81 -2.85
C HIS A 109 -5.43 -12.32 -4.29
N VAL A 110 -5.52 -11.42 -5.27
CA VAL A 110 -5.34 -11.75 -6.70
C VAL A 110 -3.87 -11.67 -7.14
N LYS A 111 -3.08 -10.81 -6.48
CA LYS A 111 -1.64 -10.66 -6.69
C LYS A 111 -0.91 -10.37 -5.39
N SER A 112 0.36 -10.77 -5.31
CA SER A 112 1.26 -10.46 -4.21
C SER A 112 2.68 -10.18 -4.68
N ASN A 113 3.39 -9.30 -3.97
CA ASN A 113 4.74 -8.88 -4.29
C ASN A 113 5.45 -8.24 -3.07
N THR A 114 6.62 -7.66 -3.31
CA THR A 114 7.33 -6.75 -2.40
C THR A 114 7.48 -5.38 -3.08
N THR A 115 7.17 -4.30 -2.35
CA THR A 115 7.33 -2.93 -2.85
C THR A 115 8.80 -2.55 -3.00
N LYS A 116 9.07 -1.46 -3.71
CA LYS A 116 10.41 -0.87 -3.84
C LYS A 116 11.07 -0.57 -2.49
N SER A 117 10.27 -0.14 -1.51
CA SER A 117 10.71 0.10 -0.13
C SER A 117 10.78 -1.17 0.74
N GLY A 118 10.60 -2.36 0.17
CA GLY A 118 10.80 -3.64 0.86
C GLY A 118 9.59 -4.18 1.63
N PHE A 119 8.41 -3.57 1.53
CA PHE A 119 7.21 -4.02 2.23
C PHE A 119 6.45 -5.08 1.45
N PRO A 120 5.90 -6.13 2.10
CA PRO A 120 4.93 -7.03 1.45
C PRO A 120 3.73 -6.24 0.94
N ILE A 121 3.26 -6.55 -0.27
CA ILE A 121 2.09 -5.92 -0.89
C ILE A 121 1.16 -6.96 -1.52
N PHE A 122 -0.13 -6.77 -1.34
CA PHE A 122 -1.19 -7.66 -1.80
C PHE A 122 -2.31 -6.86 -2.47
N TRP A 123 -2.89 -7.39 -3.55
CA TRP A 123 -4.05 -6.82 -4.23
C TRP A 123 -5.29 -7.69 -4.04
N TYR A 124 -6.44 -7.07 -3.78
CA TYR A 124 -7.72 -7.71 -3.52
C TYR A 124 -8.81 -7.11 -4.40
N LYS A 125 -9.88 -7.88 -4.67
CA LYS A 125 -11.04 -7.38 -5.42
C LYS A 125 -12.07 -6.72 -4.51
N THR A 126 -12.17 -7.16 -3.27
CA THR A 126 -13.11 -6.64 -2.28
C THR A 126 -12.39 -6.38 -0.96
N ILE A 127 -12.98 -5.55 -0.10
CA ILE A 127 -12.41 -5.26 1.22
C ILE A 127 -12.57 -6.47 2.15
N GLU A 128 -13.61 -7.28 1.92
CA GLU A 128 -13.90 -8.50 2.66
C GLU A 128 -12.83 -9.58 2.46
N ASP A 129 -12.07 -9.52 1.37
CA ASP A 129 -10.95 -10.44 1.08
C ASP A 129 -9.66 -10.06 1.86
N VAL A 130 -9.60 -8.85 2.43
CA VAL A 130 -8.44 -8.41 3.21
C VAL A 130 -8.44 -9.18 4.55
N PRO A 131 -7.32 -9.82 4.95
CA PRO A 131 -7.28 -10.60 6.19
C PRO A 131 -7.57 -9.73 7.42
N GLU A 132 -8.56 -10.12 8.23
CA GLU A 132 -8.90 -9.44 9.49
C GLU A 132 -7.73 -9.42 10.49
N THR A 133 -6.87 -10.44 10.42
CA THR A 133 -5.68 -10.56 11.27
C THR A 133 -4.42 -10.44 10.45
N VAL A 134 -3.41 -9.75 10.99
CA VAL A 134 -2.08 -9.68 10.39
C VAL A 134 -1.44 -11.07 10.48
N GLY A 135 -1.37 -11.77 9.35
CA GLY A 135 -0.78 -13.11 9.28
C GLY A 135 0.71 -13.05 9.58
N VAL A 136 1.15 -13.87 10.54
CA VAL A 136 2.57 -14.15 10.83
C VAL A 136 2.96 -15.45 10.14
#